data_AF-A0A7S2P776-F1
#
_entry.id   AF-A0A7S2P776-F1
#
_cell.length_a   1.000
_cell.length_b   1.000
_cell.length_c   1.000
_cell.angle_alpha   90.00
_cell.angle_beta   90.00
_cell.angle_gamma   90.00
#
_symmetry.space_group_name_H-M   'P 1'
#
loop_
_entity.id
_entity.type
_entity.pdbx_description
1 polymer ?
#
loop_
_entity_poly.entity_id
_entity_poly.type
_entity_poly.pdbx_seq_one_letter_code
_entity_poly.pdbx_strand_id
1 'polypeptide(L)'
;MMLVGVDDSVGAIYKALNRTNQLEDTVILFQLDHGTAEKSMLWEGGIRIPQFIHYPNGNLPDTFDGLVSTIDIGPSMLDIAGILNDPIDPDSLYEMDGKSWWDAVDSPGAWNDRCLFFEIFDDRALRCGCDKYMLLSSDSRELKNAVWYGWSGFEADQTEALFDLCDGTGLYIDANPSRSSPEAVNIAAEQPDKIFTYSALMKCHLNKTGAREATTVAPLYDECRLDELKSEYDALISGCCQWTTERYLWVFPNLFYLCALWAYTL
;
A
#
# COMPACT_ATOMS: atom_id res chain seq x y z
N MET A 1 -1.08 -26.65 15.98
CA MET A 1 -0.07 -27.57 15.42
C MET A 1 -0.33 -27.69 13.92
N MET A 2 0.30 -26.83 13.12
CA MET A 2 0.14 -26.76 11.65
C MET A 2 1.43 -26.20 11.00
N LEU A 3 2.15 -25.31 11.70
CA LEU A 3 3.38 -24.69 11.21
C LEU A 3 4.54 -25.66 10.96
N VAL A 4 4.85 -26.56 11.90
CA VAL A 4 5.95 -27.54 11.75
C VAL A 4 5.72 -28.47 10.56
N GLY A 5 4.48 -28.90 10.33
CA GLY A 5 4.18 -29.78 9.19
C GLY A 5 4.34 -29.07 7.83
N VAL A 6 4.04 -27.77 7.76
CA VAL A 6 4.29 -26.97 6.56
C VAL A 6 5.79 -26.81 6.33
N ASP A 7 6.56 -26.50 7.38
CA ASP A 7 8.02 -26.39 7.33
C ASP A 7 8.69 -27.70 6.86
N ASP A 8 8.31 -28.84 7.44
CA ASP A 8 8.76 -30.16 7.01
C ASP A 8 8.43 -30.44 5.53
N SER A 9 7.26 -29.98 5.06
CA SER A 9 6.82 -30.16 3.67
C SER A 9 7.64 -29.31 2.70
N VAL A 10 7.93 -28.05 3.04
CA VAL A 10 8.83 -27.19 2.27
C VAL A 10 10.23 -27.80 2.23
N GLY A 11 10.73 -28.30 3.37
CA GLY A 11 12.01 -29.00 3.44
C GLY A 11 12.05 -30.27 2.59
N ALA A 12 10.93 -30.99 2.46
CA ALA A 12 10.84 -32.16 1.59
C ALA A 12 10.91 -31.78 0.09
N ILE A 13 10.21 -30.71 -0.32
CA ILE A 13 10.26 -30.18 -1.70
C ILE A 13 11.69 -29.75 -2.03
N TYR A 14 12.32 -28.97 -1.15
CA TYR A 14 13.71 -28.52 -1.30
C TYR A 14 14.66 -29.71 -1.49
N LYS A 15 14.59 -30.72 -0.60
CA LYS A 15 15.43 -31.92 -0.68
C LYS A 15 15.19 -32.71 -1.96
N ALA A 16 13.97 -32.76 -2.47
CA ALA A 16 13.65 -33.42 -3.73
C ALA A 16 14.31 -32.70 -4.91
N LEU A 17 14.15 -31.38 -5.01
CA LEU A 17 14.76 -30.55 -6.05
C LEU A 17 16.30 -30.62 -6.04
N ASN A 18 16.90 -30.61 -4.85
CA ASN A 18 18.34 -30.76 -4.71
C ASN A 18 18.81 -32.15 -5.19
N ARG A 19 18.12 -33.22 -4.77
CA ARG A 19 18.46 -34.59 -5.19
C ARG A 19 18.32 -34.84 -6.69
N THR A 20 17.48 -34.08 -7.38
CA THR A 20 17.28 -34.17 -8.83
C THR A 20 18.10 -33.15 -9.62
N ASN A 21 18.98 -32.38 -8.96
CA ASN A 21 19.78 -31.30 -9.53
C ASN A 21 18.94 -30.23 -10.26
N GLN A 22 17.73 -29.96 -9.76
CA GLN A 22 16.82 -28.93 -10.32
C GLN A 22 16.77 -27.68 -9.45
N LEU A 23 17.29 -27.73 -8.21
CA LEU A 23 17.18 -26.64 -7.24
C LEU A 23 17.74 -25.31 -7.76
N GLU A 24 18.92 -25.33 -8.40
CA GLU A 24 19.57 -24.11 -8.90
C GLU A 24 18.75 -23.39 -9.98
N ASP A 25 17.91 -24.14 -10.72
CA ASP A 25 17.03 -23.66 -11.79
C ASP A 25 15.56 -23.62 -11.36
N THR A 26 15.29 -23.59 -10.05
CA THR A 26 13.92 -23.52 -9.51
C THR A 26 13.78 -22.31 -8.59
N VAL A 27 12.76 -21.50 -8.85
CA VAL A 27 12.32 -20.44 -7.93
C VAL A 27 11.31 -21.03 -6.95
N ILE A 28 11.58 -20.90 -5.66
CA ILE A 28 10.64 -21.27 -4.60
C ILE A 28 10.15 -19.98 -3.94
N LEU A 29 8.86 -19.67 -4.08
CA LEU A 29 8.20 -18.58 -3.38
C LEU A 29 7.25 -19.16 -2.33
N PHE A 30 7.42 -18.72 -1.08
CA PHE A 30 6.51 -19.02 0.02
C PHE A 30 5.84 -17.73 0.48
N GLN A 31 4.53 -17.75 0.67
CA GLN A 31 3.79 -16.63 1.25
C GLN A 31 2.50 -17.10 1.93
N LEU A 32 1.87 -16.22 2.70
CA LEU A 32 0.48 -16.40 3.14
C LEU A 32 -0.48 -15.66 2.20
N ASP A 33 -1.77 -15.99 2.29
CA ASP A 33 -2.84 -15.26 1.60
C ASP A 33 -3.30 -14.03 2.38
N HIS A 34 -3.23 -14.09 3.72
CA HIS A 34 -3.54 -12.99 4.62
C HIS A 34 -2.80 -13.15 5.98
N GLY A 35 -2.80 -12.07 6.78
CA GLY A 35 -2.29 -12.06 8.15
C GLY A 35 -3.16 -12.87 9.11
N THR A 36 -2.55 -13.46 10.14
CA THR A 36 -3.25 -14.39 11.06
C THR A 36 -3.76 -13.72 12.33
N ALA A 37 -3.14 -12.62 12.76
CA ALA A 37 -3.50 -11.94 14.00
C ALA A 37 -4.83 -11.19 13.89
N GLU A 38 -5.05 -10.52 12.75
CA GLU A 38 -6.19 -9.63 12.52
C GLU A 38 -6.85 -9.97 11.17
N LYS A 39 -7.12 -11.26 10.93
CA LYS A 39 -7.74 -11.72 9.68
C LYS A 39 -9.00 -10.92 9.35
N SER A 40 -9.14 -10.57 8.08
CA SER A 40 -10.24 -9.76 7.54
C SER A 40 -10.25 -8.35 8.11
N MET A 41 -9.11 -7.82 8.53
CA MET A 41 -8.92 -6.43 8.89
C MET A 41 -7.78 -5.82 8.07
N LEU A 42 -7.79 -4.49 7.97
CA LEU A 42 -6.79 -3.68 7.27
C LEU A 42 -5.59 -3.31 8.15
N TRP A 43 -5.56 -3.71 9.41
CA TRP A 43 -4.38 -3.60 10.28
C TRP A 43 -3.20 -4.43 9.76
N GLU A 44 -1.98 -4.07 10.14
CA GLU A 44 -0.76 -4.79 9.72
C GLU A 44 -0.84 -6.28 10.06
N GLY A 45 -1.47 -6.67 11.18
CA GLY A 45 -1.67 -8.08 11.54
C GLY A 45 -2.63 -8.85 10.63
N GLY A 46 -3.39 -8.15 9.78
CA GLY A 46 -4.32 -8.69 8.80
C GLY A 46 -3.81 -8.66 7.36
N ILE A 47 -3.00 -7.66 6.99
CA ILE A 47 -2.54 -7.46 5.60
C ILE A 47 -1.04 -7.70 5.37
N ARG A 48 -0.20 -7.57 6.40
CA ARG A 48 1.24 -7.84 6.27
C ARG A 48 1.51 -9.32 6.51
N ILE A 49 2.06 -9.97 5.51
CA ILE A 49 2.29 -11.41 5.48
C ILE A 49 3.78 -11.73 5.40
N PRO A 50 4.24 -12.88 5.92
CA PRO A 50 5.57 -13.37 5.61
C PRO A 50 5.62 -13.81 4.15
N GLN A 51 6.67 -13.38 3.45
CA GLN A 51 7.01 -13.81 2.10
C GLN A 51 8.50 -14.15 2.06
N PHE A 52 8.83 -15.31 1.50
CA PHE A 52 10.21 -15.75 1.31
C PHE A 52 10.38 -16.19 -0.13
N ILE A 53 11.54 -15.87 -0.69
CA ILE A 53 11.95 -16.35 -2.00
C ILE A 53 13.31 -17.04 -1.90
N HIS A 54 13.43 -18.15 -2.61
CA HIS A 54 14.69 -18.85 -2.78
C HIS A 54 14.92 -19.12 -4.27
N TYR A 55 15.96 -18.54 -4.81
CA TYR A 55 16.42 -18.81 -6.17
C TYR A 55 17.95 -18.70 -6.20
N PRO A 56 18.70 -19.83 -6.12
CA PRO A 56 20.16 -19.80 -6.01
C PRO A 56 20.87 -19.06 -7.15
N ASN A 57 20.41 -19.22 -8.38
CA ASN A 57 20.98 -18.55 -9.55
C ASN A 57 20.52 -17.09 -9.71
N GLY A 58 19.61 -16.62 -8.85
CA GLY A 58 19.01 -15.30 -8.94
C GLY A 58 19.81 -14.16 -8.31
N ASN A 59 20.91 -14.46 -7.61
CA ASN A 59 21.72 -13.46 -6.89
C ASN A 59 20.91 -12.53 -5.97
N LEU A 60 19.90 -13.08 -5.28
CA LEU A 60 19.04 -12.33 -4.38
C LEU A 60 19.76 -11.94 -3.08
N PRO A 61 19.50 -10.74 -2.52
CA PRO A 61 19.97 -10.35 -1.20
C PRO A 61 19.24 -11.12 -0.10
N ASP A 62 19.81 -11.12 1.10
CA ASP A 62 19.19 -11.75 2.28
C ASP A 62 17.85 -11.09 2.66
N THR A 63 17.70 -9.80 2.41
CA THR A 63 16.50 -9.01 2.75
C THR A 63 16.22 -7.95 1.69
N PHE A 64 14.93 -7.76 1.38
CA PHE A 64 14.44 -6.67 0.54
C PHE A 64 13.30 -5.97 1.29
N ASP A 65 13.51 -4.69 1.64
CA ASP A 65 12.56 -3.89 2.45
C ASP A 65 11.69 -2.97 1.56
N GLY A 66 11.53 -3.33 0.29
CA GLY A 66 10.61 -2.66 -0.63
C GLY A 66 9.15 -3.08 -0.37
N LEU A 67 8.20 -2.19 -0.65
CA LEU A 67 6.78 -2.52 -0.55
C LEU A 67 6.40 -3.52 -1.66
N VAL A 68 6.02 -4.74 -1.28
CA VAL A 68 5.56 -5.79 -2.20
C VAL A 68 4.14 -6.22 -1.82
N SER A 69 3.31 -6.41 -2.83
CA SER A 69 1.94 -6.93 -2.73
C SER A 69 1.82 -8.30 -3.40
N THR A 70 0.80 -9.06 -3.02
CA THR A 70 0.53 -10.39 -3.61
C THR A 70 0.26 -10.31 -5.11
N ILE A 71 -0.27 -9.19 -5.60
CA ILE A 71 -0.52 -8.95 -7.04
C ILE A 71 0.78 -8.80 -7.84
N ASP A 72 1.89 -8.47 -7.21
CA ASP A 72 3.20 -8.32 -7.88
C ASP A 72 3.83 -9.66 -8.27
N ILE A 73 3.32 -10.76 -7.72
CA ILE A 73 3.91 -12.10 -7.92
C ILE A 73 3.71 -12.57 -9.35
N GLY A 74 2.53 -12.34 -9.93
CA GLY A 74 2.27 -12.64 -11.34
C GLY A 74 3.34 -12.04 -12.26
N PRO A 75 3.47 -10.70 -12.32
CA PRO A 75 4.46 -10.07 -13.19
C PRO A 75 5.90 -10.41 -12.81
N SER A 76 6.22 -10.54 -11.51
CA SER A 76 7.58 -10.91 -11.08
C SER A 76 7.98 -12.32 -11.52
N MET A 77 7.08 -13.30 -11.44
CA MET A 77 7.38 -14.67 -11.89
C MET A 77 7.54 -14.73 -13.41
N LEU A 78 6.77 -13.94 -14.16
CA LEU A 78 6.94 -13.82 -15.61
C LEU A 78 8.27 -13.17 -15.99
N ASP A 79 8.68 -12.14 -15.24
CA ASP A 79 9.96 -11.47 -15.44
C ASP A 79 11.15 -12.39 -15.17
N ILE A 80 11.12 -13.10 -14.04
CA ILE A 80 12.15 -14.11 -13.68
C ILE A 80 12.23 -15.22 -14.72
N ALA A 81 11.10 -15.62 -15.30
CA ALA A 81 11.06 -16.61 -16.38
C ALA A 81 11.54 -16.06 -17.74
N GLY A 82 11.88 -14.77 -17.84
CA GLY A 82 12.32 -14.10 -19.07
C GLY A 82 11.19 -13.81 -20.05
N ILE A 83 9.93 -13.99 -19.65
CA ILE A 83 8.74 -13.88 -20.53
C ILE A 83 8.45 -12.43 -20.88
N LEU A 84 8.64 -11.49 -19.94
CA LEU A 84 8.41 -10.06 -20.20
C LEU A 84 9.45 -9.45 -21.16
N ASN A 85 10.60 -10.10 -21.33
CA ASN A 85 11.68 -9.66 -22.21
C ASN A 85 11.64 -10.30 -23.60
N ASP A 86 10.80 -11.31 -23.80
CA ASP A 86 10.57 -11.95 -25.10
C ASP A 86 9.62 -11.04 -25.92
N PRO A 87 9.73 -10.95 -27.26
CA PRO A 87 8.82 -10.18 -28.10
C PRO A 87 7.48 -10.92 -28.22
N ILE A 88 6.86 -11.19 -27.09
CA ILE A 88 5.47 -11.56 -26.99
C ILE A 88 4.68 -10.33 -27.44
N ASP A 89 3.66 -10.56 -28.25
CA ASP A 89 2.74 -9.52 -28.68
C ASP A 89 2.25 -8.77 -27.42
N PRO A 90 2.54 -7.46 -27.28
CA PRO A 90 2.12 -6.66 -26.14
C PRO A 90 0.61 -6.72 -25.93
N ASP A 91 -0.16 -6.95 -27.00
CA ASP A 91 -1.62 -7.08 -26.97
C ASP A 91 -2.08 -8.48 -26.49
N SER A 92 -1.17 -9.44 -26.30
CA SER A 92 -1.46 -10.82 -25.88
C SER A 92 -1.27 -11.09 -24.39
N LEU A 93 -0.56 -10.20 -23.68
CA LEU A 93 -0.45 -10.27 -22.22
C LEU A 93 -1.52 -9.37 -21.62
N TYR A 94 -2.31 -9.94 -20.70
CA TYR A 94 -3.20 -9.15 -19.86
C TYR A 94 -2.33 -8.20 -19.01
N GLU A 95 -2.54 -6.89 -19.17
CA GLU A 95 -1.93 -5.88 -18.29
C GLU A 95 -2.29 -6.20 -16.82
N MET A 96 -1.32 -6.07 -15.92
CA MET A 96 -1.47 -6.46 -14.52
C MET A 96 -1.38 -5.24 -13.62
N ASP A 97 -2.19 -5.19 -12.56
CA ASP A 97 -2.08 -4.13 -11.53
C ASP A 97 -0.77 -4.23 -10.72
N GLY A 98 -0.19 -5.44 -10.66
CA GLY A 98 1.09 -5.67 -10.01
C GLY A 98 2.28 -5.23 -10.86
N LYS A 99 3.43 -5.07 -10.21
CA LYS A 99 4.70 -4.77 -10.86
C LYS A 99 5.74 -5.84 -10.57
N SER A 100 6.63 -6.10 -11.51
CA SER A 100 7.78 -6.96 -11.23
C SER A 100 8.71 -6.25 -10.25
N TRP A 101 8.98 -6.89 -9.10
CA TRP A 101 9.99 -6.41 -8.15
C TRP A 101 11.40 -6.89 -8.49
N TRP A 102 11.57 -7.69 -9.55
CA TRP A 102 12.84 -8.34 -9.87
C TRP A 102 14.01 -7.35 -10.03
N ASP A 103 13.84 -6.32 -10.86
CA ASP A 103 14.84 -5.25 -11.04
C ASP A 103 15.05 -4.40 -9.79
N ALA A 104 14.03 -4.29 -8.93
CA ALA A 104 14.09 -3.52 -7.70
C ALA A 104 15.00 -4.15 -6.65
N VAL A 105 15.28 -5.44 -6.76
CA VAL A 105 16.18 -6.17 -5.87
C VAL A 105 17.60 -5.57 -5.92
N ASP A 106 18.10 -5.30 -7.12
CA ASP A 106 19.44 -4.72 -7.32
C ASP A 106 19.43 -3.19 -7.28
N SER A 107 18.31 -2.58 -7.65
CA SER A 107 18.15 -1.12 -7.76
C SER A 107 16.85 -0.64 -7.10
N PRO A 108 16.78 -0.60 -5.76
CA PRO A 108 15.54 -0.34 -5.02
C PRO A 108 15.03 1.10 -5.15
N GLY A 109 15.84 2.03 -5.68
CA GLY A 109 15.54 3.47 -5.67
C GLY A 109 14.16 3.83 -6.26
N ALA A 110 13.82 3.29 -7.43
CA ALA A 110 12.53 3.57 -8.08
C ALA A 110 11.35 2.83 -7.44
N TRP A 111 11.61 1.76 -6.68
CA TRP A 111 10.60 0.93 -6.05
C TRP A 111 10.03 1.55 -4.77
N ASN A 112 10.85 2.34 -4.08
CA ASN A 112 10.52 2.89 -2.76
C ASN A 112 9.44 3.97 -2.77
N ASP A 113 9.13 4.56 -3.93
CA ASP A 113 8.14 5.64 -4.06
C ASP A 113 6.70 5.12 -4.27
N ARG A 114 6.51 3.81 -4.35
CA ARG A 114 5.20 3.22 -4.63
C ARG A 114 4.27 3.23 -3.42
N CYS A 115 2.98 3.18 -3.70
CA CYS A 115 1.94 2.98 -2.70
C CYS A 115 1.24 1.65 -2.92
N LEU A 116 0.93 0.94 -1.84
CA LEU A 116 0.06 -0.24 -1.84
C LEU A 116 -1.35 0.16 -1.43
N PHE A 117 -2.35 -0.52 -1.99
CA PHE A 117 -3.77 -0.30 -1.69
C PHE A 117 -4.39 -1.60 -1.17
N PHE A 118 -5.30 -1.47 -0.22
CA PHE A 118 -5.92 -2.60 0.48
C PHE A 118 -7.42 -2.34 0.68
N GLU A 119 -8.22 -3.39 0.55
CA GLU A 119 -9.67 -3.30 0.64
C GLU A 119 -10.24 -4.36 1.57
N ILE A 120 -11.19 -3.97 2.43
CA ILE A 120 -12.07 -4.91 3.12
C ILE A 120 -13.46 -4.31 3.23
N PHE A 121 -14.47 -5.00 2.68
CA PHE A 121 -15.84 -4.47 2.61
C PHE A 121 -15.86 -3.02 2.07
N ASP A 122 -16.33 -2.06 2.87
CA ASP A 122 -16.42 -0.64 2.53
C ASP A 122 -15.25 0.19 3.08
N ASP A 123 -14.35 -0.41 3.86
CA ASP A 123 -13.15 0.25 4.36
C ASP A 123 -12.01 0.13 3.33
N ARG A 124 -11.15 1.13 3.27
CA ARG A 124 -9.98 1.16 2.38
C ARG A 124 -8.74 1.57 3.15
N ALA A 125 -7.59 1.05 2.75
CA ALA A 125 -6.30 1.53 3.25
C ALA A 125 -5.31 1.69 2.11
N LEU A 126 -4.35 2.59 2.30
CA LEU A 126 -3.15 2.65 1.47
C LEU A 126 -1.91 2.78 2.34
N ARG A 127 -0.77 2.33 1.83
CA ARG A 127 0.53 2.53 2.44
C ARG A 127 1.51 3.08 1.43
N CYS A 128 2.13 4.21 1.74
CA CYS A 128 3.18 4.83 0.94
C CYS A 128 4.41 5.04 1.85
N GLY A 129 5.47 4.26 1.64
CA GLY A 129 6.61 4.24 2.56
C GLY A 129 6.18 3.92 4.00
N CYS A 130 6.43 4.88 4.90
CA CYS A 130 6.12 4.81 6.33
C CYS A 130 4.67 5.16 6.66
N ASP A 131 4.01 5.92 5.80
CA ASP A 131 2.67 6.41 6.06
C ASP A 131 1.63 5.37 5.65
N LYS A 132 0.72 5.05 6.56
CA LYS A 132 -0.47 4.25 6.28
C LYS A 132 -1.71 5.05 6.57
N TYR A 133 -2.56 5.18 5.56
CA TYR A 133 -3.83 5.90 5.63
C TYR A 133 -4.99 4.90 5.54
N MET A 134 -6.06 5.16 6.30
CA MET A 134 -7.31 4.40 6.22
C MET A 134 -8.48 5.35 5.97
N LEU A 135 -9.33 4.98 5.02
CA LEU A 135 -10.66 5.54 4.81
C LEU A 135 -11.68 4.58 5.44
N LEU A 136 -12.39 5.08 6.45
CA LEU A 136 -13.29 4.32 7.32
C LEU A 136 -14.73 4.61 6.94
N SER A 137 -15.49 3.55 6.66
CA SER A 137 -16.93 3.63 6.41
C SER A 137 -17.71 3.91 7.71
N SER A 138 -18.96 4.34 7.58
CA SER A 138 -19.84 4.58 8.74
C SER A 138 -20.06 3.33 9.59
N ASP A 139 -19.88 2.14 9.01
CA ASP A 139 -20.02 0.85 9.69
C ASP A 139 -18.68 0.16 9.97
N SER A 140 -17.56 0.89 9.82
CA SER A 140 -16.20 0.37 9.92
C SER A 140 -15.99 -0.51 11.15
N ARG A 141 -15.59 -1.75 10.89
CA ARG A 141 -15.20 -2.68 11.95
C ARG A 141 -13.88 -2.26 12.59
N GLU A 142 -13.00 -1.64 11.80
CA GLU A 142 -11.71 -1.14 12.25
C GLU A 142 -11.89 -0.04 13.28
N LEU A 143 -12.75 0.93 12.98
CA LEU A 143 -13.04 2.01 13.92
C LEU A 143 -13.65 1.48 15.22
N LYS A 144 -14.65 0.60 15.11
CA LYS A 144 -15.33 -0.01 16.27
C LYS A 144 -14.31 -0.75 17.16
N ASN A 145 -13.34 -1.44 16.57
CA ASN A 145 -12.27 -2.13 17.31
C ASN A 145 -11.32 -1.15 17.98
N ALA A 146 -10.82 -0.14 17.27
CA ALA A 146 -9.86 0.83 17.80
C ALA A 146 -10.46 1.61 18.99
N VAL A 147 -11.71 2.07 18.87
CA VAL A 147 -12.44 2.73 19.95
C VAL A 147 -12.67 1.77 21.13
N TRP A 148 -13.06 0.52 20.87
CA TRP A 148 -13.26 -0.48 21.91
C TRP A 148 -11.98 -0.78 22.72
N TYR A 149 -10.83 -0.85 22.05
CA TYR A 149 -9.53 -1.06 22.71
C TYR A 149 -9.00 0.21 23.39
N GLY A 150 -9.64 1.37 23.21
CA GLY A 150 -9.19 2.63 23.77
C GLY A 150 -7.87 3.12 23.15
N TRP A 151 -7.67 2.86 21.85
CA TRP A 151 -6.51 3.37 21.11
C TRP A 151 -6.56 4.89 21.00
N SER A 152 -5.38 5.50 20.92
CA SER A 152 -5.25 6.96 20.97
C SER A 152 -5.66 7.60 19.64
N GLY A 153 -6.40 8.70 19.71
CA GLY A 153 -6.78 9.48 18.52
C GLY A 153 -7.92 8.88 17.70
N PHE A 154 -8.72 7.99 18.28
CA PHE A 154 -9.90 7.41 17.64
C PHE A 154 -11.21 7.91 18.27
N GLU A 155 -12.06 8.52 17.44
CA GLU A 155 -13.40 8.99 17.82
C GLU A 155 -14.50 8.18 17.11
N ALA A 156 -15.67 8.04 17.72
CA ALA A 156 -16.71 7.10 17.25
C ALA A 156 -17.30 7.42 15.86
N ASP A 157 -17.15 8.65 15.37
CA ASP A 157 -17.64 9.15 14.08
C ASP A 157 -16.52 9.45 13.07
N GLN A 158 -15.32 8.96 13.35
CA GLN A 158 -14.15 9.22 12.52
C GLN A 158 -14.22 8.51 11.17
N THR A 159 -13.86 9.21 10.10
CA THR A 159 -13.89 8.69 8.72
C THR A 159 -12.51 8.42 8.14
N GLU A 160 -11.45 8.93 8.76
CA GLU A 160 -10.09 8.84 8.25
C GLU A 160 -9.11 8.61 9.41
N ALA A 161 -8.12 7.75 9.20
CA ALA A 161 -7.03 7.52 10.15
C ALA A 161 -5.68 7.51 9.44
N LEU A 162 -4.62 7.87 10.17
CA LEU A 162 -3.26 7.90 9.66
C LEU A 162 -2.29 7.36 10.71
N PHE A 163 -1.29 6.62 10.26
CA PHE A 163 -0.28 5.97 11.09
C PHE A 163 1.11 6.16 10.50
N ASP A 164 2.10 6.35 11.38
CA ASP A 164 3.51 6.23 11.04
C ASP A 164 4.00 4.83 11.43
N LEU A 165 4.29 4.01 10.43
CA LEU A 165 4.74 2.63 10.60
C LEU A 165 6.25 2.50 10.73
N CYS A 166 7.00 3.59 10.65
CA CYS A 166 8.46 3.58 10.75
C CYS A 166 8.95 4.14 12.08
N ASP A 167 10.17 3.75 12.43
CA ASP A 167 10.91 4.47 13.46
C ASP A 167 11.40 5.81 12.91
N GLY A 168 11.90 6.68 13.78
CA GLY A 168 12.44 7.99 13.38
C GLY A 168 13.67 7.92 12.46
N THR A 169 14.12 6.72 12.06
CA THR A 169 15.18 6.49 11.07
C THR A 169 14.64 6.13 9.69
N GLY A 170 13.31 5.95 9.57
CA GLY A 170 12.64 5.57 8.32
C GLY A 170 12.58 4.06 8.08
N LEU A 171 13.02 3.24 9.06
CA LEU A 171 12.89 1.80 9.00
C LEU A 171 11.55 1.37 9.58
N TYR A 172 10.92 0.38 8.97
CA TYR A 172 9.66 -0.15 9.48
C TYR A 172 9.79 -0.63 10.94
N ILE A 173 8.79 -0.34 11.77
CA ILE A 173 8.74 -0.83 13.15
C ILE A 173 8.33 -2.29 13.14
N ASP A 174 9.30 -3.19 13.18
CA ASP A 174 9.06 -4.61 13.37
C ASP A 174 8.12 -4.84 14.54
N ALA A 175 7.15 -5.74 14.36
CA ALA A 175 6.21 -6.15 15.39
C ALA A 175 6.96 -6.83 16.54
N ASN A 176 7.60 -6.03 17.40
CA ASN A 176 8.09 -6.49 18.68
C ASN A 176 6.85 -6.75 19.54
N PRO A 177 6.62 -7.99 20.00
CA PRO A 177 5.45 -8.33 20.81
C PRO A 177 5.39 -7.55 22.15
N SER A 178 6.43 -6.80 22.49
CA SER A 178 6.51 -5.93 23.68
C SER A 178 6.19 -4.45 23.40
N ARG A 179 6.00 -4.04 22.14
CA ARG A 179 5.60 -2.67 21.77
C ARG A 179 4.12 -2.67 21.36
N SER A 180 3.39 -1.63 21.77
CA SER A 180 2.09 -1.33 21.18
C SER A 180 2.26 -1.14 19.67
N SER A 181 1.37 -1.72 18.87
CA SER A 181 1.36 -1.52 17.41
C SER A 181 1.44 -0.02 17.09
N PRO A 182 2.23 0.42 16.09
CA PRO A 182 2.19 1.80 15.63
C PRO A 182 0.76 2.23 15.23
N GLU A 183 -0.10 1.27 14.86
CA GLU A 183 -1.50 1.51 14.51
C GLU A 183 -2.41 1.79 15.71
N ALA A 184 -1.91 1.64 16.94
CA ALA A 184 -2.65 1.99 18.16
C ALA A 184 -2.69 3.51 18.44
N VAL A 185 -2.02 4.31 17.61
CA VAL A 185 -1.98 5.77 17.70
C VAL A 185 -2.34 6.37 16.35
N ASN A 186 -3.51 6.99 16.28
CA ASN A 186 -3.95 7.70 15.09
C ASN A 186 -3.47 9.15 15.11
N ILE A 187 -2.63 9.50 14.14
CA ILE A 187 -2.00 10.82 14.00
C ILE A 187 -2.70 11.72 12.97
N ALA A 188 -3.90 11.35 12.51
CA ALA A 188 -4.64 12.08 11.48
C ALA A 188 -4.87 13.56 11.83
N ALA A 189 -5.24 13.86 13.08
CA ALA A 189 -5.50 15.23 13.55
C ALA A 189 -4.24 16.11 13.55
N GLU A 190 -3.05 15.49 13.61
CA GLU A 190 -1.76 16.18 13.67
C GLU A 190 -1.16 16.40 12.27
N GLN A 191 -1.69 15.74 11.24
CA GLN A 191 -1.12 15.68 9.89
C GLN A 191 -2.18 15.96 8.79
N PRO A 192 -2.87 17.11 8.80
CA PRO A 192 -3.96 17.40 7.87
C PRO A 192 -3.52 17.41 6.39
N ASP A 193 -2.28 17.82 6.09
CA ASP A 193 -1.75 17.86 4.72
C ASP A 193 -1.54 16.44 4.15
N LYS A 194 -1.11 15.49 5.00
CA LYS A 194 -1.00 14.08 4.63
C LYS A 194 -2.38 13.46 4.41
N ILE A 195 -3.35 13.76 5.29
CA ILE A 195 -4.74 13.33 5.12
C ILE A 195 -5.29 13.81 3.77
N PHE A 196 -5.14 15.09 3.44
CA PHE A 196 -5.59 15.61 2.15
C PHE A 196 -4.96 14.85 0.98
N THR A 197 -3.64 14.66 1.03
CA THR A 197 -2.87 13.98 -0.03
C THR A 197 -3.32 12.53 -0.22
N TYR A 198 -3.40 11.76 0.87
CA TYR A 198 -3.78 10.35 0.79
C TYR A 198 -5.26 10.14 0.51
N SER A 199 -6.14 11.05 0.96
CA SER A 199 -7.55 11.06 0.59
C SER A 199 -7.73 11.30 -0.91
N ALA A 200 -6.95 12.22 -1.50
CA ALA A 200 -6.94 12.44 -2.95
C ALA A 200 -6.38 11.23 -3.72
N LEU A 201 -5.29 10.63 -3.23
CA LEU A 201 -4.71 9.43 -3.82
C LEU A 201 -5.68 8.24 -3.79
N MET A 202 -6.36 8.03 -2.66
CA MET A 202 -7.39 7.01 -2.50
C MET A 202 -8.56 7.24 -3.47
N LYS A 203 -9.03 8.49 -3.60
CA LYS A 203 -10.10 8.83 -4.57
C LYS A 203 -9.69 8.55 -6.00
N CYS A 204 -8.45 8.88 -6.37
CA CYS A 204 -7.91 8.53 -7.68
C CYS A 204 -7.93 7.02 -7.90
N HIS A 205 -7.43 6.25 -6.93
CA HIS A 205 -7.41 4.79 -7.00
C HIS A 205 -8.82 4.21 -7.19
N LEU A 206 -9.77 4.58 -6.34
CA LEU A 206 -11.16 4.11 -6.41
C LEU A 206 -11.85 4.46 -7.74
N ASN A 207 -11.54 5.62 -8.32
CA ASN A 207 -12.08 6.00 -9.63
C ASN A 207 -11.51 5.14 -10.78
N LYS A 208 -10.25 4.68 -10.65
CA LYS A 208 -9.62 3.81 -11.63
C LYS A 208 -10.06 2.36 -11.48
N THR A 209 -10.18 1.86 -10.25
CA THR A 209 -10.46 0.44 -9.92
C THR A 209 -11.95 0.12 -9.72
N GLY A 210 -12.81 1.13 -9.63
CA GLY A 210 -14.25 0.93 -9.47
C GLY A 210 -14.84 0.03 -10.56
N ALA A 211 -15.74 -0.88 -10.15
CA ALA A 211 -16.41 -1.79 -11.08
C ALA A 211 -17.15 -0.98 -12.16
N ARG A 212 -16.66 -1.06 -13.40
CA ARG A 212 -17.29 -0.40 -14.55
C ARG A 212 -18.37 -1.34 -15.09
N GLU A 213 -19.49 -0.77 -15.55
CA GLU A 213 -20.36 -1.55 -16.45
C GLU A 213 -19.52 -2.05 -17.62
N ALA A 214 -19.89 -3.23 -18.16
CA ALA A 214 -19.25 -3.87 -19.30
C ALA A 214 -19.34 -2.95 -20.54
N THR A 215 -18.47 -1.94 -20.55
CA THR A 215 -18.36 -0.92 -21.58
C THR A 215 -17.18 -1.30 -22.45
N THR A 216 -17.22 -0.89 -23.71
CA THR A 216 -16.18 -1.13 -24.72
C THR A 216 -14.88 -0.35 -24.45
N VAL A 217 -14.64 0.05 -23.20
CA VAL A 217 -13.49 0.84 -22.76
C VAL A 217 -12.53 -0.11 -22.08
N ALA A 218 -11.28 -0.15 -22.57
CA ALA A 218 -10.23 -0.95 -21.97
C ALA A 218 -10.06 -0.60 -20.47
N PRO A 219 -9.68 -1.56 -19.63
CA PRO A 219 -9.31 -1.27 -18.24
C PRO A 219 -8.19 -0.23 -18.20
N LEU A 220 -8.19 0.64 -17.19
CA LEU A 220 -7.13 1.65 -17.01
C LEU A 220 -6.13 1.13 -16.00
N TYR A 221 -4.90 0.88 -16.44
CA TYR A 221 -3.80 0.38 -15.61
C TYR A 221 -2.80 1.48 -15.20
N ASP A 222 -3.06 2.73 -15.59
CA ASP A 222 -2.26 3.87 -15.14
C ASP A 222 -2.34 4.00 -13.61
N GLU A 223 -1.21 4.07 -12.92
CA GLU A 223 -1.21 4.27 -11.48
C GLU A 223 -1.63 5.68 -11.07
N CYS A 224 -2.06 5.84 -9.82
CA CYS A 224 -2.17 7.14 -9.19
C CYS A 224 -0.85 7.42 -8.47
N ARG A 225 -0.17 8.52 -8.82
CA ARG A 225 1.16 8.82 -8.28
C ARG A 225 1.14 10.02 -7.35
N LEU A 226 1.90 9.91 -6.26
CA LEU A 226 1.98 10.95 -5.22
C LEU A 226 2.62 12.25 -5.72
N ASP A 227 3.63 12.15 -6.58
CA ASP A 227 4.35 13.30 -7.16
C ASP A 227 3.44 14.16 -8.05
N GLU A 228 2.58 13.53 -8.84
CA GLU A 228 1.59 14.21 -9.69
C GLU A 228 0.56 14.97 -8.83
N LEU A 229 -0.01 14.32 -7.81
CA LEU A 229 -1.04 14.93 -6.95
C LEU A 229 -0.49 16.01 -6.01
N LYS A 230 0.75 15.85 -5.53
CA LYS A 230 1.41 16.87 -4.71
C LYS A 230 1.64 18.16 -5.50
N SER A 231 1.98 18.05 -6.78
CA SER A 231 2.15 19.22 -7.65
C SER A 231 0.84 20.00 -7.84
N GLU A 232 -0.30 19.32 -7.95
CA GLU A 232 -1.62 19.94 -8.04
C GLU A 232 -2.04 20.62 -6.72
N TYR A 233 -1.76 19.97 -5.59
CA TYR A 233 -2.02 20.53 -4.26
C TYR A 233 -1.17 21.77 -3.96
N ASP A 234 0.13 21.70 -4.23
CA ASP A 234 1.06 22.83 -4.06
C ASP A 234 0.64 24.02 -4.94
N ALA A 235 0.14 23.76 -6.16
CA ALA A 235 -0.45 24.77 -7.03
C ALA A 235 -1.75 25.38 -6.46
N LEU A 236 -2.61 24.57 -5.84
CA LEU A 236 -3.84 25.01 -5.19
C LEU A 236 -3.59 25.89 -3.96
N ILE A 237 -2.64 25.52 -3.09
CA ILE A 237 -2.29 26.31 -1.90
C ILE A 237 -1.56 27.59 -2.29
N SER A 238 -0.58 27.51 -3.19
CA SER A 238 0.14 28.70 -3.66
C SER A 238 -0.79 29.71 -4.33
N GLY A 239 -1.84 29.22 -5.03
CA GLY A 239 -2.93 30.04 -5.55
C GLY A 239 -3.81 30.68 -4.45
N CYS A 240 -4.12 29.95 -3.37
CA CYS A 240 -4.87 30.50 -2.22
C CYS A 240 -4.08 31.56 -1.42
N CYS A 241 -2.75 31.46 -1.38
CA CYS A 241 -1.90 32.43 -0.67
C CYS A 241 -1.49 33.66 -1.51
N GLN A 242 -1.78 33.68 -2.82
CA GLN A 242 -1.62 34.89 -3.64
C GLN A 242 -2.83 35.82 -3.45
N TRP A 243 -2.83 36.56 -2.34
CA TRP A 243 -3.70 37.73 -2.18
C TRP A 243 -3.29 38.80 -3.20
N THR A 244 -3.95 38.83 -4.36
CA THR A 244 -4.01 40.03 -5.18
C THR A 244 -5.05 40.97 -4.57
N THR A 245 -4.74 42.27 -4.52
CA THR A 245 -5.55 43.34 -3.92
C THR A 245 -6.89 43.60 -4.63
N GLU A 246 -7.36 42.69 -5.48
CA GLU A 246 -8.59 42.84 -6.25
C GLU A 246 -9.60 41.75 -5.87
N ARG A 247 -10.76 42.19 -5.38
CA ARG A 247 -11.86 41.33 -4.94
C ARG A 247 -12.45 40.54 -6.11
N TYR A 248 -12.01 39.31 -6.30
CA TYR A 248 -12.80 38.30 -7.01
C TYR A 248 -12.78 37.00 -6.20
N LEU A 249 -13.91 36.71 -5.55
CA LEU A 249 -14.20 35.41 -4.97
C LEU A 249 -14.36 34.40 -6.12
N TRP A 250 -13.40 33.49 -6.27
CA TRP A 250 -13.66 32.24 -6.99
C TRP A 250 -14.33 31.27 -6.02
N VAL A 251 -15.62 31.03 -6.23
CA VAL A 251 -16.40 30.04 -5.48
C VAL A 251 -16.16 28.67 -6.11
N PHE A 252 -15.30 27.86 -5.49
CA PHE A 252 -15.28 26.41 -5.75
C PHE A 252 -16.28 25.73 -4.80
N PRO A 253 -17.30 25.02 -5.31
CA PRO A 253 -18.47 24.62 -4.53
C PRO A 253 -18.22 23.63 -3.38
N ASN A 254 -17.01 23.05 -3.25
CA ASN A 254 -16.69 22.03 -2.24
C ASN A 254 -15.58 22.42 -1.24
N LEU A 255 -15.14 23.68 -1.19
CA LEU A 255 -13.95 24.10 -0.43
C LEU A 255 -14.20 25.13 0.69
N PHE A 256 -15.42 25.18 1.23
CA PHE A 256 -15.77 26.12 2.30
C PHE A 256 -15.02 25.89 3.63
N TYR A 257 -14.45 24.69 3.86
CA TYR A 257 -13.89 24.34 5.18
C TYR A 257 -12.41 24.74 5.40
N LEU A 258 -11.58 24.81 4.35
CA LEU A 258 -10.14 25.03 4.52
C LEU A 258 -9.75 26.51 4.70
N CYS A 259 -10.47 27.46 4.09
CA CYS A 259 -10.19 28.89 4.29
C CYS A 259 -10.70 29.45 5.64
N ALA A 260 -11.64 28.78 6.31
CA ALA A 260 -12.28 29.31 7.50
C ALA A 260 -11.43 29.18 8.78
N LEU A 261 -10.52 28.20 8.85
CA LEU A 261 -9.74 27.92 10.06
C LEU A 261 -8.60 28.93 10.31
N TRP A 262 -8.12 29.63 9.27
CA TRP A 262 -7.08 30.65 9.43
C TRP A 262 -7.61 32.05 9.78
N ALA A 263 -8.92 32.27 9.66
CA ALA A 263 -9.53 33.57 9.95
C ALA A 263 -9.85 33.80 11.45
N TYR A 264 -9.65 32.80 12.32
CA TYR A 264 -9.98 32.87 13.75
C TYR A 264 -8.76 33.00 14.70
N THR A 265 -7.54 33.18 14.18
CA THR A 265 -6.33 33.37 15.01
C THR A 265 -5.50 34.61 14.66
N LEU A 266 -6.11 35.64 14.08
CA LEU A 266 -5.52 36.99 13.96
C LEU A 266 -6.44 38.05 14.57
#